data_AF-A0A968VUU1-F1
#
_entry.id   AF-A0A968VUU1-F1
#
_cell.length_a   1.000
_cell.length_b   1.000
_cell.length_c   1.000
_cell.angle_alpha   90.00
_cell.angle_beta   90.00
_cell.angle_gamma   90.00
#
_symmetry.space_group_name_H-M   'P 1'
#
loop_
_entity.id
_entity.type
_entity.pdbx_description
1 polymer ?
#
loop_
_entity_poly.entity_id
_entity_poly.type
_entity_poly.pdbx_seq_one_letter_code
_entity_poly.pdbx_strand_id
1 'polypeptide(L)'
;MVNGANPRVLFEITMNSLADDGGTVNDEDFLHRVDTLAALGQEVLVSNFALFYQMKSFLRQCTDQAIGIVVGATLLPKMFDENFYAKLPGGILEGMSRLFDEKTRVFVFPHKDDKVCENAKTFNPGDKLQHLWKHLCHNELISDVLNCDEVDTTIHSADVRRWMAARDPQWKKYVPEKARRLIEERHLFGYRP
;
A
#
# COMPACT_ATOMS: atom_id res chain seq x y z
N MET A 1 -12.89 -15.22 0.92
CA MET A 1 -12.70 -16.25 1.97
C MET A 1 -11.37 -16.92 1.71
N VAL A 2 -10.46 -16.93 2.70
CA VAL A 2 -9.24 -17.75 2.63
C VAL A 2 -9.56 -19.02 3.39
N ASN A 3 -9.63 -20.17 2.70
CA ASN A 3 -9.99 -21.47 3.30
C ASN A 3 -11.28 -21.46 4.14
N GLY A 4 -12.31 -20.74 3.70
CA GLY A 4 -13.59 -20.67 4.42
C GLY A 4 -13.66 -19.67 5.59
N ALA A 5 -12.58 -18.93 5.86
CA ALA A 5 -12.57 -17.86 6.86
C ALA A 5 -12.64 -16.46 6.22
N ASN A 6 -13.29 -15.54 6.92
CA ASN A 6 -13.26 -14.12 6.59
C ASN A 6 -11.95 -13.51 7.11
N PRO A 7 -11.11 -12.93 6.23
CA PRO A 7 -9.90 -12.27 6.68
C PRO A 7 -10.25 -11.04 7.52
N ARG A 8 -9.44 -10.78 8.55
CA ARG A 8 -9.39 -9.46 9.19
C ARG A 8 -8.61 -8.54 8.28
N VAL A 9 -9.20 -7.40 7.92
CA VAL A 9 -8.60 -6.44 6.99
C VAL A 9 -8.10 -5.26 7.81
N LEU A 10 -6.80 -5.00 7.70
CA LEU A 10 -6.13 -3.88 8.35
C LEU A 10 -5.60 -2.94 7.27
N PHE A 11 -5.89 -1.65 7.40
CA PHE A 11 -5.28 -0.62 6.58
C PHE A 11 -4.06 -0.07 7.30
N GLU A 12 -2.88 -0.27 6.72
CA GLU A 12 -1.64 0.25 7.29
C GLU A 12 -1.41 1.69 6.86
N ILE A 13 -1.05 2.56 7.81
CA ILE A 13 -0.48 3.88 7.51
C ILE A 13 0.85 4.02 8.25
N THR A 14 1.94 3.97 7.49
CA THR A 14 3.30 4.12 8.02
C THR A 14 3.71 5.58 8.13
N MET A 15 4.24 5.97 9.28
CA MET A 15 4.85 7.28 9.50
C MET A 15 6.04 7.54 8.55
N ASN A 16 6.69 6.50 8.03
CA ASN A 16 7.79 6.67 7.06
C ASN A 16 7.29 7.13 5.68
N SER A 17 6.08 6.70 5.25
CA SER A 17 5.51 7.11 3.96
C SER A 17 5.14 8.59 3.90
N LEU A 18 4.93 9.22 5.06
CA LEU A 18 4.60 10.64 5.18
C LEU A 18 5.85 11.52 5.12
N ALA A 19 7.03 10.93 5.32
CA ALA A 19 8.31 11.61 5.21
C ALA A 19 8.84 11.63 3.76
N ASP A 20 8.39 10.70 2.91
CA ASP A 20 8.86 10.54 1.52
C ASP A 20 8.40 11.66 0.56
N ASP A 21 7.43 12.50 0.95
CA ASP A 21 7.07 13.75 0.23
C ASP A 21 8.05 14.92 0.53
N GLY A 22 9.25 14.62 1.02
CA GLY A 22 10.33 15.59 1.23
C GLY A 22 10.12 16.55 2.41
N GLY A 23 9.24 16.21 3.35
CA GLY A 23 8.87 17.05 4.48
C GLY A 23 8.77 16.30 5.81
N THR A 24 8.75 17.06 6.90
CA THR A 24 8.31 16.58 8.23
C THR A 24 6.90 15.99 8.11
N VAL A 25 6.65 14.89 8.84
CA VAL A 25 5.32 14.28 8.94
C VAL A 25 4.29 15.37 9.22
N ASN A 26 3.31 15.51 8.33
CA ASN A 26 2.17 16.39 8.57
C ASN A 26 1.19 15.64 9.47
N ASP A 27 1.34 15.82 10.79
CA ASP A 27 0.52 15.16 11.81
C ASP A 27 -0.99 15.35 11.57
N GLU A 28 -1.39 16.52 11.06
CA GLU A 28 -2.78 16.82 10.73
C GLU A 28 -3.27 15.98 9.54
N ASP A 29 -2.50 15.92 8.44
CA ASP A 29 -2.84 15.08 7.28
C ASP A 29 -2.93 13.60 7.67
N PHE A 30 -2.04 13.15 8.55
CA PHE A 30 -2.03 11.80 9.07
C PHE A 30 -3.32 11.46 9.83
N LEU A 31 -3.67 12.29 10.83
CA LEU A 31 -4.87 12.12 11.63
C LEU A 31 -6.13 12.16 10.75
N HIS A 32 -6.17 13.04 9.75
CA HIS A 32 -7.28 13.11 8.80
C HIS A 32 -7.47 11.80 8.02
N ARG A 33 -6.38 11.12 7.62
CA ARG A 33 -6.46 9.80 6.94
C ARG A 33 -7.00 8.73 7.88
N VAL A 34 -6.51 8.69 9.12
CA VAL A 34 -6.98 7.74 10.14
C VAL A 34 -8.47 7.94 10.42
N ASP A 35 -8.90 9.18 10.68
CA ASP A 35 -10.29 9.54 10.92
C ASP A 35 -11.20 9.15 9.75
N THR A 36 -10.74 9.38 8.52
CA THR A 36 -11.50 9.05 7.31
C THR A 36 -11.69 7.54 7.16
N LEU A 37 -10.63 6.74 7.36
CA LEU A 37 -10.72 5.28 7.31
C LEU A 37 -11.59 4.73 8.46
N ALA A 38 -11.45 5.28 9.66
CA ALA A 38 -12.26 4.91 10.81
C ALA A 38 -13.75 5.19 10.57
N ALA A 39 -14.10 6.32 9.96
CA ALA A 39 -15.48 6.65 9.58
C ALA A 39 -16.06 5.69 8.52
N LEU A 40 -15.19 5.06 7.71
CA LEU A 40 -15.56 3.99 6.79
C LEU A 40 -15.70 2.62 7.47
N GLY A 41 -15.45 2.53 8.78
CA GLY A 41 -15.50 1.30 9.56
C GLY A 41 -14.30 0.38 9.34
N GLN A 42 -13.17 0.91 8.85
CA GLN A 42 -11.95 0.15 8.63
C GLN A 42 -11.08 0.14 9.88
N GLU A 43 -10.45 -1.00 10.16
CA GLU A 43 -9.41 -1.11 11.19
C GLU A 43 -8.09 -0.56 10.63
N VAL A 44 -7.44 0.35 11.35
CA VAL A 44 -6.22 1.04 10.91
C VAL A 44 -5.04 0.64 11.80
N LEU A 45 -3.96 0.16 11.18
CA LEU A 45 -2.67 -0.06 11.81
C LEU A 45 -1.78 1.16 11.55
N VAL A 46 -1.50 1.92 12.61
CA VAL A 46 -0.47 2.96 12.58
C VAL A 46 0.88 2.32 12.89
N SER A 47 1.87 2.53 12.01
CA SER A 47 3.20 1.94 12.19
C SER A 47 4.33 2.91 11.86
N ASN A 48 5.56 2.51 12.20
CA ASN A 48 6.79 3.14 11.73
C ASN A 48 7.69 2.12 11.00
N PHE A 49 7.10 1.05 10.45
CA PHE A 49 7.86 0.04 9.72
C PHE A 49 8.40 0.65 8.43
N ALA A 50 9.70 0.46 8.19
CA ALA A 50 10.36 0.89 6.97
C ALA A 50 10.26 -0.17 5.87
N LEU A 51 10.15 -1.44 6.26
CA LEU A 51 10.17 -2.58 5.35
C LEU A 51 9.06 -3.57 5.70
N PHE A 52 8.44 -4.15 4.67
CA PHE A 52 7.30 -5.05 4.84
C PHE A 52 7.61 -6.26 5.73
N TYR A 53 8.85 -6.76 5.76
CA TYR A 53 9.20 -7.88 6.64
C TYR A 53 9.07 -7.51 8.14
N GLN A 54 9.24 -6.24 8.50
CA GLN A 54 9.11 -5.77 9.88
C GLN A 54 7.64 -5.81 10.30
N MET A 55 6.74 -5.29 9.44
CA MET A 55 5.30 -5.39 9.61
C MET A 55 4.84 -6.85 9.70
N LYS A 56 5.30 -7.69 8.78
CA LYS A 56 5.01 -9.13 8.79
C LYS A 56 5.47 -9.79 10.09
N SER A 57 6.67 -9.46 10.57
CA SER A 57 7.21 -10.00 11.83
C SER A 57 6.41 -9.56 13.06
N PHE A 58 5.89 -8.34 13.06
CA PHE A 58 4.97 -7.86 14.08
C PHE A 58 3.64 -8.63 14.03
N LEU A 59 2.99 -8.69 12.87
CA LEU A 59 1.71 -9.40 12.70
C LEU A 59 1.82 -10.88 13.08
N ARG A 60 2.95 -11.52 12.78
CA ARG A 60 3.20 -12.93 13.13
C ARG A 60 3.28 -13.18 14.64
N GLN A 61 3.56 -12.15 15.47
CA GLN A 61 3.45 -12.25 16.93
C GLN A 61 2.00 -12.25 17.42
N CYS A 62 1.07 -11.76 16.59
CA CYS A 62 -0.35 -11.66 16.92
C CYS A 62 -1.19 -12.80 16.33
N THR A 63 -0.72 -13.48 15.27
CA THR A 63 -1.48 -14.54 14.60
C THR A 63 -0.58 -15.56 13.89
N ASP A 64 -1.01 -16.82 13.87
CA ASP A 64 -0.40 -17.93 13.13
C ASP A 64 -1.11 -18.23 11.78
N GLN A 65 -2.15 -17.45 11.46
CA GLN A 65 -2.95 -17.58 10.24
C GLN A 65 -2.22 -17.02 9.00
N ALA A 66 -2.81 -17.24 7.82
CA ALA A 66 -2.29 -16.68 6.58
C ALA A 66 -2.31 -15.15 6.59
N ILE A 67 -1.24 -14.53 6.09
CA ILE A 67 -1.09 -13.07 5.97
C ILE A 67 -1.03 -12.74 4.47
N GLY A 68 -2.02 -11.96 4.01
CA GLY A 68 -2.01 -11.35 2.69
C GLY A 68 -1.68 -9.87 2.81
N ILE A 69 -0.66 -9.40 2.08
CA ILE A 69 -0.27 -7.99 2.05
C ILE A 69 -0.60 -7.45 0.66
N VAL A 70 -1.49 -6.47 0.56
CA VAL A 70 -1.80 -5.81 -0.71
C VAL A 70 -0.95 -4.54 -0.84
N VAL A 71 -0.19 -4.43 -1.92
CA VAL A 71 0.66 -3.26 -2.21
C VAL A 71 0.39 -2.72 -3.62
N GLY A 72 0.55 -1.42 -3.82
CA GLY A 72 0.55 -0.85 -5.17
C GLY A 72 1.81 -1.26 -5.93
N ALA A 73 1.70 -1.45 -7.25
CA ALA A 73 2.82 -1.79 -8.11
C ALA A 73 4.00 -0.80 -8.02
N THR A 74 3.72 0.47 -7.75
CA THR A 74 4.72 1.53 -7.54
C THR A 74 5.64 1.30 -6.33
N LEU A 75 5.30 0.38 -5.43
CA LEU A 75 6.14 0.00 -4.29
C LEU A 75 7.10 -1.15 -4.62
N LEU A 76 6.93 -1.84 -5.76
CA LEU A 76 7.83 -2.92 -6.16
C LEU A 76 9.29 -2.47 -6.34
N PRO A 77 9.60 -1.34 -6.99
CA PRO A 77 10.98 -0.86 -7.08
C PRO A 77 11.63 -0.67 -5.71
N LYS A 78 10.91 -0.05 -4.76
CA LYS A 78 11.40 0.14 -3.38
C LYS A 78 11.58 -1.20 -2.66
N MET A 79 10.65 -2.15 -2.85
CA MET A 79 10.73 -3.47 -2.23
C MET A 79 11.97 -4.26 -2.68
N PHE A 80 12.42 -4.06 -3.92
CA PHE A 80 13.60 -4.72 -4.51
C PHE A 80 14.88 -3.87 -4.51
N ASP A 81 14.88 -2.68 -3.90
CA ASP A 81 16.10 -1.89 -3.75
C ASP A 81 17.01 -2.47 -2.65
N GLU A 82 18.16 -3.01 -3.08
CA GLU A 82 19.15 -3.65 -2.21
C GLU A 82 19.66 -2.73 -1.09
N ASN A 83 19.64 -1.41 -1.28
CA ASN A 83 20.14 -0.44 -0.30
C ASN A 83 19.35 -0.47 1.01
N PHE A 84 18.04 -0.73 0.95
CA PHE A 84 17.22 -0.86 2.16
C PHE A 84 17.62 -2.05 3.03
N TYR A 85 18.32 -3.04 2.45
CA TYR A 85 18.73 -4.26 3.12
C TYR A 85 20.22 -4.30 3.45
N ALA A 86 20.98 -3.23 3.18
CA ALA A 86 22.44 -3.19 3.37
C ALA A 86 22.91 -3.46 4.81
N LYS A 87 22.02 -3.28 5.81
CA LYS A 87 22.30 -3.57 7.23
C LYS A 87 22.03 -5.03 7.63
N LEU A 88 21.42 -5.83 6.76
CA LEU A 88 21.20 -7.26 6.99
C LEU A 88 22.42 -8.05 6.50
N PRO A 89 22.98 -8.98 7.29
CA PRO A 89 24.12 -9.80 6.87
C PRO A 89 23.91 -10.53 5.53
N GLY A 90 22.70 -11.02 5.26
CA GLY A 90 22.31 -11.64 4.00
C GLY A 90 21.63 -10.71 2.99
N GLY A 91 21.67 -9.38 3.23
CA GLY A 91 21.13 -8.38 2.33
C GLY A 91 19.67 -8.60 1.97
N ILE A 92 19.34 -8.35 0.70
CA ILE A 92 17.98 -8.53 0.18
C ILE A 92 17.46 -9.97 0.28
N LEU A 93 18.33 -10.98 0.18
CA LEU A 93 17.91 -12.37 0.31
C LEU A 93 17.39 -12.67 1.72
N GLU A 94 18.08 -12.14 2.73
CA GLU A 94 17.60 -12.20 4.12
C GLU A 94 16.32 -11.38 4.32
N GLY A 95 16.21 -10.21 3.70
CA GLY A 95 14.98 -9.41 3.74
C GLY A 95 13.77 -10.14 3.17
N MET A 96 13.94 -10.77 2.01
CA MET A 96 12.89 -11.53 1.33
C MET A 96 12.54 -12.81 2.07
N SER A 97 13.51 -13.54 2.64
CA SER A 97 13.22 -14.74 3.43
C SER A 97 12.52 -14.44 4.76
N ARG A 98 12.73 -13.25 5.33
CA ARG A 98 11.96 -12.78 6.50
C ARG A 98 10.53 -12.42 6.11
N LEU A 99 10.32 -11.82 4.94
CA LEU A 99 9.00 -11.44 4.43
C LEU A 99 8.17 -12.66 4.02
N PHE A 100 8.73 -13.52 3.19
CA PHE A 100 8.02 -14.65 2.60
C PHE A 100 8.23 -15.94 3.39
N ASP A 101 7.12 -16.57 3.76
CA ASP A 101 7.05 -17.93 4.28
C ASP A 101 5.85 -18.65 3.67
N GLU A 102 5.61 -19.90 4.05
CA GLU A 102 4.53 -20.72 3.50
C GLU A 102 3.14 -20.06 3.64
N LYS A 103 2.93 -19.21 4.66
CA LYS A 103 1.66 -18.57 5.02
C LYS A 103 1.59 -17.09 4.68
N THR A 104 2.58 -16.53 3.99
CA THR A 104 2.63 -15.10 3.66
C THR A 104 2.64 -14.90 2.15
N ARG A 105 1.77 -14.02 1.67
CA ARG A 105 1.64 -13.67 0.25
C ARG A 105 1.58 -12.16 0.09
N VAL A 106 2.22 -11.65 -0.94
CA VAL A 106 2.11 -10.25 -1.37
C VAL A 106 1.28 -10.21 -2.64
N PHE A 107 0.27 -9.36 -2.64
CA PHE A 107 -0.61 -9.16 -3.76
C PHE A 107 -0.41 -7.76 -4.32
N VAL A 108 -0.18 -7.68 -5.62
CA VAL A 108 0.12 -6.43 -6.32
C VAL A 108 -1.17 -5.87 -6.91
N PHE A 109 -1.55 -4.69 -6.46
CA PHE A 109 -2.58 -3.89 -7.09
C PHE A 109 -1.95 -3.08 -8.23
N PRO A 110 -2.50 -3.14 -9.46
CA PRO A 110 -1.90 -2.49 -10.61
C PRO A 110 -1.88 -0.97 -10.43
N HIS A 111 -0.85 -0.34 -10.97
CA HIS A 111 -0.82 1.10 -11.19
C HIS A 111 -0.88 1.35 -12.69
N LYS A 112 -1.82 2.18 -13.14
CA LYS A 112 -1.97 2.51 -14.56
C LYS A 112 -2.25 4.00 -14.73
N ASP A 113 -1.54 4.58 -15.69
CA ASP A 113 -1.77 5.91 -16.24
C ASP A 113 -1.96 5.81 -17.78
N ASP A 114 -2.03 6.95 -18.48
CA ASP A 114 -2.23 6.98 -19.94
C ASP A 114 -1.12 6.29 -20.76
N LYS A 115 0.04 6.05 -20.15
CA LYS A 115 1.27 5.59 -20.83
C LYS A 115 1.80 4.27 -20.30
N VAL A 116 1.52 3.94 -19.05
CA VAL A 116 2.17 2.86 -18.32
C VAL A 116 1.12 2.03 -17.57
N CYS A 117 1.30 0.71 -17.61
CA CYS A 117 0.63 -0.25 -16.74
C CYS A 117 1.71 -1.03 -15.99
N GLU A 118 1.81 -0.77 -14.69
CA GLU A 118 2.71 -1.44 -13.76
C GLU A 118 1.93 -2.47 -12.94
N ASN A 119 2.41 -3.70 -12.94
CA ASN A 119 1.94 -4.80 -12.10
C ASN A 119 3.08 -5.81 -11.93
N ALA A 120 2.84 -6.95 -11.29
CA ALA A 120 3.87 -7.98 -11.11
C ALA A 120 4.33 -8.58 -12.45
N LYS A 121 3.50 -8.61 -13.49
CA LYS A 121 3.90 -9.14 -14.81
C LYS A 121 4.83 -8.19 -15.57
N THR A 122 4.67 -6.87 -15.40
CA THR A 122 5.46 -5.86 -16.12
C THR A 122 6.67 -5.37 -15.34
N PHE A 123 6.68 -5.53 -14.02
CA PHE A 123 7.81 -5.14 -13.17
C PHE A 123 9.07 -5.97 -13.49
N ASN A 124 10.21 -5.28 -13.60
CA ASN A 124 11.52 -5.86 -13.76
C ASN A 124 12.46 -5.33 -12.65
N PRO A 125 12.94 -6.19 -11.72
CA PRO A 125 13.81 -5.77 -10.62
C PRO A 125 15.28 -5.54 -11.05
N GLY A 126 15.61 -5.70 -12.34
CA GLY A 126 16.97 -5.67 -12.86
C GLY A 126 17.65 -7.05 -12.84
N ASP A 127 18.75 -7.15 -13.60
CA ASP A 127 19.38 -8.44 -13.94
C ASP A 127 19.79 -9.28 -12.72
N LYS A 128 20.35 -8.64 -11.70
CA LYS A 128 20.84 -9.32 -10.49
C LYS A 128 19.74 -10.01 -9.69
N LEU A 129 18.54 -9.44 -9.69
CA LEU A 129 17.41 -9.89 -8.88
C LEU A 129 16.37 -10.67 -9.69
N GLN A 130 16.59 -10.84 -11.00
CA GLN A 130 15.62 -11.46 -11.89
C GLN A 130 15.26 -12.89 -11.47
N HIS A 131 16.23 -13.69 -11.02
CA HIS A 131 15.98 -15.07 -10.57
C HIS A 131 15.21 -15.12 -9.25
N LEU A 132 15.49 -14.22 -8.32
CA LEU A 132 14.74 -14.09 -7.08
C LEU A 132 13.29 -13.73 -7.36
N TRP A 133 13.06 -12.73 -8.23
CA TRP A 133 11.72 -12.33 -8.66
C TRP A 133 10.95 -13.47 -9.33
N LYS A 134 11.59 -14.16 -10.30
CA LYS A 134 11.00 -15.33 -10.96
C LYS A 134 10.60 -16.40 -9.96
N HIS A 135 11.43 -16.67 -8.95
CA HIS A 135 11.12 -17.63 -7.90
C HIS A 135 9.88 -17.19 -7.09
N LEU A 136 9.85 -15.93 -6.65
CA LEU A 136 8.72 -15.40 -5.87
C LEU A 136 7.40 -15.44 -6.64
N CYS A 137 7.41 -15.04 -7.91
CA CYS A 137 6.20 -15.07 -8.76
C CYS A 137 5.78 -16.49 -9.16
N HIS A 138 6.74 -17.36 -9.51
CA HIS A 138 6.44 -18.74 -9.92
C HIS A 138 5.79 -19.55 -8.79
N ASN A 139 6.20 -19.30 -7.54
CA ASN A 139 5.62 -19.95 -6.36
C ASN A 139 4.42 -19.17 -5.78
N GLU A 140 3.89 -18.20 -6.55
CA GLU A 140 2.74 -17.37 -6.18
C GLU A 140 2.93 -16.58 -4.87
N LEU A 141 4.17 -16.42 -4.39
CA LEU A 141 4.49 -15.59 -3.22
C LEU A 141 4.20 -14.13 -3.50
N ILE A 142 4.34 -13.73 -4.76
CA ILE A 142 3.91 -12.44 -5.30
C ILE A 142 2.98 -12.70 -6.49
N SER A 143 1.79 -12.10 -6.49
CA SER A 143 0.82 -12.23 -7.58
C SER A 143 -0.03 -10.97 -7.74
N ASP A 144 -0.55 -10.73 -8.94
CA ASP A 144 -1.46 -9.61 -9.18
C ASP A 144 -2.85 -9.89 -8.58
N VAL A 145 -3.45 -8.89 -7.92
CA VAL A 145 -4.86 -8.97 -7.50
C VAL A 145 -5.78 -8.85 -8.71
N LEU A 146 -5.44 -7.93 -9.62
CA LEU A 146 -6.22 -7.55 -10.80
C LEU A 146 -5.27 -7.22 -11.95
N ASN A 147 -5.72 -7.40 -13.19
CA ASN A 147 -5.02 -6.88 -14.36
C ASN A 147 -5.34 -5.38 -14.55
N CYS A 148 -4.45 -4.68 -15.26
CA CYS A 148 -4.61 -3.24 -15.55
C CYS A 148 -5.88 -2.88 -16.35
N ASP A 149 -6.45 -3.83 -17.10
CA ASP A 149 -7.69 -3.61 -17.86
C ASP A 149 -8.94 -3.73 -17.00
N GLU A 150 -8.80 -4.26 -15.79
CA GLU A 150 -9.90 -4.47 -14.84
C GLU A 150 -10.08 -3.29 -13.88
N VAL A 151 -9.18 -2.29 -13.93
CA VAL A 151 -9.17 -1.17 -12.99
C VAL A 151 -9.11 0.16 -13.73
N ASP A 152 -10.02 1.06 -13.38
CA ASP A 152 -9.91 2.48 -13.71
C ASP A 152 -9.03 3.18 -12.66
N THR A 153 -7.71 3.05 -12.81
CA THR A 153 -6.74 3.74 -11.92
C THR A 153 -6.35 5.12 -12.40
N THR A 154 -7.08 5.71 -13.35
CA THR A 154 -6.74 7.03 -13.91
C THR A 154 -6.89 8.17 -12.90
N ILE A 155 -7.68 7.95 -11.85
CA ILE A 155 -7.89 8.93 -10.77
C ILE A 155 -7.06 8.56 -9.55
N HIS A 156 -6.22 9.49 -9.11
CA HIS A 156 -5.39 9.34 -7.93
C HIS A 156 -5.85 10.24 -6.79
N SER A 157 -5.36 9.97 -5.57
CA SER A 157 -5.64 10.81 -4.39
C SER A 157 -5.18 12.26 -4.59
N ALA A 158 -4.11 12.49 -5.37
CA ALA A 158 -3.65 13.81 -5.75
C ALA A 158 -4.67 14.59 -6.58
N ASP A 159 -5.41 13.94 -7.48
CA ASP A 159 -6.49 14.56 -8.26
C ASP A 159 -7.64 15.00 -7.36
N VAL A 160 -8.04 14.13 -6.43
CA VAL A 160 -9.06 14.44 -5.41
C VAL A 160 -8.63 15.65 -4.58
N ARG A 161 -7.38 15.70 -4.11
CA ARG A 161 -6.82 16.85 -3.37
C ARG A 161 -6.83 18.14 -4.20
N ARG A 162 -6.44 18.07 -5.47
CA ARG A 162 -6.45 19.20 -6.39
C ARG A 162 -7.86 19.75 -6.61
N TRP A 163 -8.85 18.89 -6.82
CA TRP A 163 -10.25 19.31 -6.96
C TRP A 163 -10.81 19.92 -5.67
N MET A 164 -10.49 19.35 -4.50
CA MET A 164 -10.86 19.94 -3.21
C MET A 164 -10.27 21.35 -3.04
N ALA A 165 -8.99 21.54 -3.36
CA ALA A 165 -8.32 22.84 -3.29
C ALA A 165 -8.92 23.86 -4.28
N ALA A 166 -9.34 23.40 -5.46
CA ALA A 166 -10.01 24.21 -6.49
C ALA A 166 -11.51 24.45 -6.21
N ARG A 167 -12.07 23.89 -5.12
CA ARG A 167 -13.52 23.89 -4.81
C ARG A 167 -14.38 23.26 -5.89
N ASP A 168 -13.81 22.34 -6.66
CA ASP A 168 -14.52 21.61 -7.70
C ASP A 168 -15.32 20.45 -7.08
N PRO A 169 -16.67 20.42 -7.17
CA PRO A 169 -17.48 19.36 -6.57
C PRO A 169 -17.24 17.98 -7.18
N GLN A 170 -16.46 17.86 -8.27
CA GLN A 170 -16.09 16.59 -8.89
C GLN A 170 -15.47 15.59 -7.91
N TRP A 171 -14.68 16.04 -6.93
CA TRP A 171 -14.05 15.14 -5.93
C TRP A 171 -15.08 14.29 -5.18
N LYS A 172 -16.30 14.81 -5.00
CA LYS A 172 -17.39 14.13 -4.29
C LYS A 172 -17.87 12.85 -4.99
N LYS A 173 -17.56 12.65 -6.27
CA LYS A 173 -17.89 11.42 -7.01
C LYS A 173 -16.93 10.26 -6.69
N TYR A 174 -15.71 10.59 -6.25
CA TYR A 174 -14.62 9.64 -6.06
C TYR A 174 -14.33 9.32 -4.59
N VAL A 175 -15.08 9.93 -3.66
CA VAL A 175 -14.93 9.71 -2.22
C VAL A 175 -16.25 9.16 -1.66
N PRO A 176 -16.24 8.06 -0.89
CA PRO A 176 -17.45 7.49 -0.32
C PRO A 176 -18.20 8.48 0.59
N GLU A 177 -19.52 8.43 0.56
CA GLU A 177 -20.40 9.38 1.26
C GLU A 177 -20.03 9.64 2.73
N LYS A 178 -19.74 8.57 3.50
CA LYS A 178 -19.36 8.69 4.91
C LYS A 178 -18.08 9.50 5.11
N ALA A 179 -17.08 9.28 4.25
CA ALA A 179 -15.85 10.04 4.25
C ALA A 179 -16.08 11.50 3.83
N ARG A 180 -16.92 11.75 2.81
CA ARG A 180 -17.24 13.12 2.37
C ARG A 180 -17.86 13.96 3.49
N ARG A 181 -18.86 13.41 4.19
CA ARG A 181 -19.52 14.11 5.30
C ARG A 181 -18.52 14.51 6.37
N LEU A 182 -17.63 13.59 6.74
CA LEU A 182 -16.59 13.87 7.73
C LEU A 182 -15.63 14.98 7.25
N ILE A 183 -15.20 14.92 5.99
CA ILE A 183 -14.33 15.94 5.38
C ILE A 183 -15.00 17.31 5.42
N GLU A 184 -16.28 17.39 5.06
CA GLU A 184 -17.06 18.64 5.04
C GLU A 184 -17.33 19.18 6.46
N GLU A 185 -17.75 18.32 7.39
CA GLU A 185 -18.09 18.70 8.77
C GLU A 185 -16.85 19.17 9.57
N ARG A 186 -15.72 18.48 9.41
CA ARG A 186 -14.49 18.73 10.17
C ARG A 186 -13.44 19.52 9.40
N HIS A 187 -13.75 19.95 8.18
CA HIS A 187 -12.83 20.69 7.31
C HIS A 187 -11.49 19.96 7.07
N LEU A 188 -11.55 18.62 6.97
CA LEU A 188 -10.35 17.79 6.80
C LEU A 188 -9.67 18.09 5.45
N PHE A 189 -8.38 17.80 5.37
CA PHE A 189 -7.55 18.00 4.17
C PHE A 189 -7.59 19.44 3.62
N GLY A 190 -7.82 20.43 4.48
CA GLY A 190 -7.90 21.84 4.10
C GLY A 190 -9.19 22.20 3.36
N TYR A 191 -10.25 21.39 3.47
CA TYR A 191 -11.55 21.68 2.87
C TYR A 191 -12.08 23.04 3.33
N ARG A 192 -12.58 23.82 2.35
CA ARG A 192 -13.25 25.10 2.58
C ARG A 192 -14.59 25.09 1.84
N PRO A 193 -15.68 25.54 2.48
CA PRO A 193 -17.00 25.63 1.86
C PRO A 193 -17.02 26.44 0.54
#